data_AF-A0A424YRM8-F1
#
_entry.id   AF-A0A424YRM8-F1
#
_cell.length_a   1.000
_cell.length_b   1.000
_cell.length_c   1.000
_cell.angle_alpha   90.00
_cell.angle_beta   90.00
_cell.angle_gamma   90.00
#
_symmetry.space_group_name_H-M   'P 1'
#
loop_
_entity.id
_entity.type
_entity.pdbx_description
1 polymer ?
#
loop_
_entity_poly.entity_id
_entity_poly.type
_entity_poly.pdbx_seq_one_letter_code
_entity_poly.pdbx_strand_id
1 'polypeptide(L)'
;MRTIASIAIGLPGETRETVQKSIAFVKEIQASYALFSVATPYPGTEFYKTVKKAGDIQEDWSHFDLFSPIVETVNLTLEEIKSLQKQAFKDFYLRPSYILRNLAREGLPFFKVMKAIISS
;
A
#
# COMPACT_ATOMS: atom_id res chain seq x y z
N MET A 1 -13.08 -3.76 19.30
CA MET A 1 -12.58 -2.55 18.61
C MET A 1 -11.99 -2.97 17.27
N ARG A 2 -12.31 -2.27 16.18
CA ARG A 2 -11.69 -2.46 14.85
C ARG A 2 -10.54 -1.44 14.69
N THR A 3 -9.46 -1.85 14.04
CA THR A 3 -8.26 -1.03 13.81
C THR A 3 -7.89 -1.02 12.34
N ILE A 4 -7.34 0.10 11.87
CA ILE A 4 -6.84 0.25 10.50
C ILE A 4 -5.37 0.63 10.62
N ALA A 5 -4.50 -0.16 9.98
CA ALA A 5 -3.10 0.22 9.76
C ALA A 5 -2.98 0.85 8.38
N SER A 6 -2.31 2.00 8.29
CA SER A 6 -2.02 2.67 7.02
C SER A 6 -0.52 2.79 6.82
N ILE A 7 -0.03 2.36 5.66
CA ILE A 7 1.38 2.42 5.27
C ILE A 7 1.46 3.06 3.89
N ALA A 8 2.34 4.04 3.74
CA ALA A 8 2.70 4.62 2.45
C ALA A 8 3.99 3.97 1.93
N ILE A 9 3.98 3.54 0.67
CA ILE A 9 5.09 2.86 -0.02
C ILE A 9 5.64 3.78 -1.11
N GLY A 10 6.96 3.87 -1.23
CA GLY A 10 7.65 4.70 -2.21
C GLY A 10 8.03 6.09 -1.67
N LEU A 11 8.20 6.23 -0.36
CA LEU A 11 8.74 7.47 0.20
C LEU A 11 10.23 7.64 -0.18
N PRO A 12 10.74 8.89 -0.27
CA PRO A 12 12.16 9.13 -0.53
C PRO A 12 13.06 8.39 0.48
N GLY A 13 14.02 7.61 -0.04
CA GLY A 13 14.94 6.81 0.76
C GLY A 13 14.42 5.44 1.19
N GLU A 14 13.16 5.12 0.90
CA GLU A 14 12.63 3.78 1.14
C GLU A 14 13.29 2.75 0.21
N THR A 15 13.39 1.51 0.68
CA THR A 15 13.97 0.36 -0.05
C THR A 15 12.99 -0.81 -0.03
N ARG A 16 13.22 -1.81 -0.87
CA ARG A 16 12.42 -3.05 -0.87
C ARG A 16 12.38 -3.70 0.52
N GLU A 17 13.51 -3.71 1.21
CA GLU A 17 13.67 -4.30 2.55
C GLU A 17 12.86 -3.54 3.60
N THR A 18 12.85 -2.20 3.56
CA THR A 18 12.07 -1.41 4.51
C THR A 18 10.57 -1.54 4.28
N VAL A 19 10.13 -1.60 3.03
CA VAL A 19 8.72 -1.89 2.70
C VAL A 19 8.29 -3.23 3.27
N GLN A 20 9.10 -4.27 3.07
CA GLN A 20 8.82 -5.61 3.60
C GLN A 20 8.77 -5.64 5.13
N LYS A 21 9.65 -4.90 5.82
CA LYS A 21 9.61 -4.75 7.28
C LYS A 21 8.29 -4.11 7.74
N SER A 22 7.83 -3.05 7.05
CA SER A 22 6.55 -2.39 7.34
C SER A 22 5.37 -3.35 7.15
N ILE A 23 5.36 -4.14 6.07
CA ILE A 23 4.33 -5.16 5.83
C ILE A 23 4.34 -6.22 6.95
N ALA A 24 5.53 -6.70 7.33
CA ALA A 24 5.68 -7.66 8.42
C ALA A 24 5.15 -7.11 9.75
N PHE A 25 5.47 -5.86 10.07
CA PHE A 25 4.97 -5.19 11.27
C PHE A 25 3.44 -5.06 11.29
N VAL A 26 2.83 -4.63 10.19
CA VAL A 26 1.36 -4.55 10.06
C VAL A 26 0.72 -5.93 10.24
N LYS A 27 1.42 -6.99 9.80
CA LYS A 27 0.95 -8.36 10.00
C LYS A 27 1.02 -8.80 11.46
N GLU A 28 2.10 -8.44 12.14
CA GLU A 28 2.38 -8.78 13.54
C GLU A 28 1.38 -8.16 14.51
N ILE A 29 1.04 -6.87 14.33
CA ILE A 29 0.07 -6.17 15.19
C ILE A 29 -1.38 -6.62 14.99
N GLN A 30 -1.64 -7.55 14.06
CA GLN A 30 -2.95 -8.10 13.75
C GLN A 30 -4.04 -7.03 13.53
N ALA A 31 -3.70 -5.97 12.78
CA ALA A 31 -4.66 -4.94 12.40
C ALA A 31 -5.92 -5.54 11.78
N SER A 32 -7.09 -4.93 12.02
CA SER A 32 -8.35 -5.44 11.45
C SER A 32 -8.40 -5.22 9.94
N TYR A 33 -7.83 -4.12 9.47
CA TYR A 33 -7.69 -3.78 8.06
C TYR A 33 -6.32 -3.13 7.83
N ALA A 34 -5.80 -3.26 6.61
CA ALA A 34 -4.59 -2.58 6.19
C ALA A 34 -4.81 -1.83 4.87
N LEU A 35 -4.33 -0.59 4.84
CA LEU A 35 -4.21 0.23 3.64
C LEU A 35 -2.73 0.36 3.31
N PHE A 36 -2.34 -0.10 2.12
CA PHE A 36 -1.01 0.13 1.57
C PHE A 36 -1.16 1.15 0.44
N SER A 37 -0.97 2.43 0.74
CA SER A 37 -1.01 3.50 -0.26
C SER A 37 0.35 3.68 -0.92
N VAL A 38 0.37 4.18 -2.15
CA VAL A 38 1.58 4.71 -2.76
C VAL A 38 1.81 6.14 -2.28
N ALA A 39 3.07 6.49 -2.01
CA ALA A 39 3.47 7.83 -1.66
C ALA A 39 3.22 8.77 -2.85
N THR A 40 2.26 9.67 -2.70
CA THR A 40 1.93 10.67 -3.71
C THR A 40 2.51 12.03 -3.31
N PRO A 41 3.32 12.68 -4.15
CA PRO A 41 3.83 14.03 -3.89
C PRO A 41 2.70 15.07 -4.03
N TYR A 42 1.98 15.36 -2.96
CA TYR A 42 0.93 16.38 -3.01
C TYR A 42 1.50 17.81 -3.04
N PRO A 43 0.92 18.74 -3.83
CA PRO A 43 1.36 20.14 -3.88
C PRO A 43 1.44 20.77 -2.50
N GLY A 44 2.55 21.47 -2.25
CA GLY A 44 2.82 22.09 -0.94
C GLY A 44 3.57 21.21 0.06
N THR A 45 3.68 19.89 -0.17
CA THR A 45 4.48 18.99 0.69
C THR A 45 5.97 19.07 0.38
N GLU A 46 6.82 18.72 1.35
CA GLU A 46 8.27 18.60 1.13
C GLU A 46 8.61 17.53 0.09
N PHE A 47 7.81 16.45 0.03
CA PHE A 47 7.99 15.43 -0.99
C PHE A 47 7.77 16.01 -2.40
N TYR A 48 6.68 16.75 -2.61
CA TYR A 48 6.43 17.44 -3.89
C TYR A 48 7.54 18.43 -4.25
N LYS A 49 8.01 19.23 -3.30
CA LYS A 49 9.13 20.17 -3.55
C LYS A 49 10.39 19.44 -3.98
N THR A 50 10.68 18.27 -3.40
CA THR A 50 11.86 17.47 -3.71
C THR A 50 11.79 16.91 -5.12
N VAL A 51 10.67 16.28 -5.48
CA VAL A 51 10.52 15.69 -6.82
C VAL A 51 10.41 16.77 -7.90
N LYS A 52 9.71 17.88 -7.63
CA LYS A 52 9.61 18.99 -8.58
C LYS A 52 10.97 19.62 -8.90
N LYS A 53 11.91 19.65 -7.94
CA LYS A 53 13.29 20.11 -8.19
C LYS A 53 14.08 19.14 -9.06
N ALA A 54 13.80 17.84 -8.99
CA ALA A 54 14.44 16.82 -9.84
C ALA A 54 13.91 16.82 -11.27
N GLY A 55 12.72 17.39 -11.52
CA GLY A 55 12.07 17.44 -12.83
C GLY A 55 11.10 16.30 -13.10
N ASP A 56 10.83 15.45 -12.11
CA ASP A 56 10.20 14.13 -12.29
C ASP A 56 8.71 14.07 -11.91
N ILE A 57 7.97 15.18 -11.95
CA ILE A 57 6.51 15.17 -11.69
C ILE A 57 5.72 15.22 -13.00
N GLN A 58 4.98 14.16 -13.29
CA GLN A 58 3.82 14.25 -14.16
C GLN A 58 2.66 14.93 -13.39
N GLU A 59 2.21 16.09 -13.86
CA GLU A 59 1.09 16.84 -13.25
C GLU A 59 -0.29 16.31 -13.72
N ASP A 60 -0.41 15.01 -14.01
CA ASP A 60 -1.70 14.37 -14.22
C ASP A 60 -2.33 14.03 -12.87
N TRP A 61 -3.20 14.94 -12.42
CA TRP A 61 -3.90 14.85 -11.15
C TRP A 61 -4.84 13.64 -11.05
N SER A 62 -5.20 13.00 -12.17
CA SER A 62 -6.06 11.80 -12.15
C SER A 62 -5.40 10.60 -11.46
N HIS A 63 -4.07 10.59 -11.38
CA HIS A 63 -3.29 9.54 -10.73
C HIS A 63 -2.97 9.82 -9.24
N PHE A 64 -3.56 10.86 -8.65
CA PHE A 64 -3.39 11.19 -7.23
C PHE A 64 -4.39 10.42 -6.35
N ASP A 65 -4.46 9.10 -6.55
CA ASP A 65 -5.53 8.22 -6.07
C ASP A 65 -5.11 7.28 -4.91
N LEU A 66 -3.87 7.41 -4.40
CA LEU A 66 -3.22 6.54 -3.41
C LEU A 66 -2.80 5.15 -3.92
N PHE A 67 -3.04 4.80 -5.18
CA PHE A 67 -2.73 3.48 -5.75
C PHE A 67 -1.81 3.54 -6.97
N SER A 68 -1.84 4.65 -7.69
CA SER A 68 -1.04 4.89 -8.89
C SER A 68 0.31 5.48 -8.51
N PRO A 69 1.43 4.75 -8.72
CA PRO A 69 2.76 5.35 -8.60
C PRO A 69 3.00 6.32 -9.75
N ILE A 70 3.37 7.55 -9.41
CA ILE A 70 3.62 8.64 -10.37
C ILE A 70 5.06 9.14 -10.33
N VAL A 71 5.85 8.69 -9.36
CA VAL A 71 7.24 9.12 -9.15
C VAL A 71 8.09 7.95 -8.73
N GLU A 72 9.26 7.84 -9.36
CA GLU A 72 10.30 6.89 -8.96
C GLU A 72 11.13 7.46 -7.83
N THR A 73 11.66 6.56 -6.98
CA THR A 73 12.65 6.94 -5.98
C THR A 73 14.01 6.44 -6.39
N VAL A 74 15.07 6.92 -5.74
CA VAL A 74 16.44 6.46 -5.97
C VAL A 74 16.58 4.92 -5.90
N ASN A 75 15.74 4.24 -5.10
CA ASN A 75 15.86 2.82 -4.84
C ASN A 75 14.73 1.97 -5.44
N LEU A 76 13.66 2.57 -5.96
CA LEU A 76 12.46 1.85 -6.38
C LEU A 76 11.85 2.50 -7.63
N THR A 77 11.64 1.68 -8.66
CA THR A 77 10.92 2.07 -9.89
C THR A 77 9.40 2.10 -9.67
N LEU A 78 8.64 2.71 -10.60
CA LEU A 78 7.16 2.70 -10.53
C LEU A 78 6.61 1.27 -10.50
N GLU A 79 7.18 0.38 -11.31
CA GLU A 79 6.77 -1.02 -11.39
C GLU A 79 7.06 -1.77 -10.08
N GLU A 80 8.21 -1.51 -9.46
CA GLU A 80 8.55 -2.09 -8.17
C GLU A 80 7.62 -1.62 -7.06
N ILE A 81 7.32 -0.32 -7.00
CA ILE A 81 6.37 0.25 -6.03
C ILE A 81 5.00 -0.43 -6.19
N LYS A 82 4.50 -0.54 -7.43
CA LYS A 82 3.21 -1.19 -7.72
C LYS A 82 3.21 -2.67 -7.36
N SER A 83 4.30 -3.37 -7.68
CA SER A 83 4.48 -4.79 -7.36
C SER A 83 4.51 -5.03 -5.86
N LEU A 84 5.27 -4.23 -5.11
CA LEU A 84 5.35 -4.29 -3.65
C LEU A 84 4.01 -3.97 -3.01
N GLN A 85 3.27 -2.98 -3.50
CA GLN A 85 1.93 -2.67 -3.03
C GLN A 85 0.98 -3.86 -3.24
N LYS A 86 0.96 -4.46 -4.44
CA LYS A 86 0.14 -5.64 -4.74
C LYS A 86 0.52 -6.83 -3.85
N GLN A 87 1.81 -7.04 -3.64
CA GLN A 87 2.30 -8.06 -2.72
C GLN A 87 1.83 -7.80 -1.29
N ALA A 88 1.92 -6.56 -0.79
CA ALA A 88 1.48 -6.18 0.55
C ALA A 88 0.00 -6.51 0.81
N PHE A 89 -0.88 -6.16 -0.14
CA PHE A 89 -2.30 -6.50 -0.06
C PHE A 89 -2.52 -8.01 0.00
N LYS A 90 -1.90 -8.78 -0.90
CA LYS A 90 -2.03 -10.24 -0.91
C LYS A 90 -1.51 -10.86 0.39
N ASP A 91 -0.31 -10.47 0.81
CA ASP A 91 0.36 -10.99 2.01
C ASP A 91 -0.36 -10.67 3.31
N PHE A 92 -1.21 -9.62 3.33
CA PHE A 92 -2.05 -9.27 4.47
C PHE A 92 -3.43 -9.93 4.41
N TYR A 93 -4.14 -9.87 3.28
CA TYR A 93 -5.53 -10.34 3.22
C TYR A 93 -5.66 -11.86 2.98
N LEU A 94 -4.65 -12.51 2.39
CA LEU A 94 -4.66 -13.96 2.15
C LEU A 94 -4.11 -14.78 3.33
N ARG A 95 -3.76 -14.16 4.46
CA ARG A 95 -3.24 -14.88 5.63
C ARG A 95 -4.29 -15.81 6.22
N PRO A 96 -3.96 -17.08 6.54
CA PRO A 96 -4.90 -18.00 7.17
C PRO A 96 -5.54 -17.44 8.45
N SER A 97 -4.75 -16.78 9.30
CA SER A 97 -5.25 -16.17 10.54
C SER A 97 -6.23 -15.01 10.30
N TYR A 98 -6.04 -14.23 9.23
CA TYR A 98 -6.96 -13.17 8.84
C TYR A 98 -8.26 -13.77 8.29
N ILE A 99 -8.15 -14.76 7.40
CA ILE A 99 -9.29 -15.45 6.78
C ILE A 99 -10.16 -16.12 7.84
N LEU A 100 -9.57 -16.93 8.73
CA LEU A 100 -10.30 -17.63 9.79
C LEU A 100 -11.02 -16.65 10.73
N ARG A 101 -10.32 -15.58 11.13
CA ARG A 101 -10.88 -14.55 12.02
C ARG A 101 -12.05 -13.80 11.39
N ASN A 102 -11.94 -13.43 10.12
CA ASN A 102 -13.00 -12.68 9.45
C ASN A 102 -14.16 -13.59 9.03
N LEU A 103 -13.89 -14.83 8.61
CA LEU A 103 -14.95 -15.81 8.34
C LEU A 103 -15.80 -16.07 9.58
N ALA A 104 -15.17 -16.25 10.75
CA ALA A 104 -15.88 -16.45 12.02
C ALA A 104 -16.72 -15.23 12.45
N ARG A 105 -16.37 -14.03 11.98
CA ARG A 105 -17.05 -12.77 12.35
C ARG A 105 -18.12 -12.33 11.35
N GLU A 106 -17.84 -12.49 10.06
CA GLU A 106 -18.65 -11.93 8.97
C GLU A 106 -19.48 -13.00 8.24
N GLY A 107 -19.17 -14.29 8.41
CA GLY A 107 -19.89 -15.39 7.79
C GLY A 107 -19.74 -15.44 6.26
N LEU A 108 -20.73 -16.01 5.57
CA LEU A 108 -20.72 -16.22 4.11
C LEU A 108 -20.49 -14.94 3.25
N PRO A 109 -20.94 -13.73 3.64
CA PRO A 109 -20.62 -12.48 2.93
C PRO A 109 -19.12 -12.23 2.72
N PHE A 110 -18.25 -12.75 3.59
CA PHE A 110 -16.79 -12.65 3.50
C PHE A 110 -16.24 -13.13 2.15
N PHE A 111 -16.83 -14.16 1.54
CA PHE A 111 -16.36 -14.69 0.26
C PHE A 111 -16.53 -13.71 -0.90
N LYS A 112 -17.51 -12.80 -0.84
CA LYS A 112 -17.66 -11.73 -1.84
C LYS A 112 -16.50 -10.74 -1.77
N VAL A 113 -16.08 -10.40 -0.55
CA VAL A 113 -14.94 -9.50 -0.30
C VAL A 113 -13.63 -10.15 -0.77
N MET A 114 -13.41 -11.43 -0.44
CA MET A 114 -12.22 -12.16 -0.88
C MET A 114 -12.13 -12.28 -2.40
N LYS A 115 -13.27 -12.49 -3.08
CA LYS A 115 -13.29 -12.54 -4.55
C LYS A 115 -12.84 -11.21 -5.17
N ALA A 116 -13.28 -10.08 -4.61
CA ALA A 116 -12.85 -8.75 -5.05
C ALA A 116 -11.34 -8.54 -4.90
N ILE A 117 -10.76 -8.94 -3.76
CA ILE A 117 -9.33 -8.81 -3.46
C ILE A 117 -8.47 -9.68 -4.39
N ILE A 118 -8.95 -10.88 -4.75
CA ILE A 118 -8.22 -11.78 -5.66
C ILE A 118 -8.30 -11.28 -7.11
N SER A 119 -9.40 -10.61 -7.48
CA SER A 119 -9.61 -10.09 -8.84
C SER A 119 -8.93 -8.75 -9.13
N SER A 120 -8.39 -8.06 -8.12
CA SER A 120 -7.60 -6.81 -8.23
C SER A 120 -6.09 -7.09 -8.32
#